data_AF-A0A2D6N6V5-F1
#
_entry.id   AF-A0A2D6N6V5-F1
#
_cell.length_a   1.000
_cell.length_b   1.000
_cell.length_c   1.000
_cell.angle_alpha   90.00
_cell.angle_beta   90.00
_cell.angle_gamma   90.00
#
_symmetry.space_group_name_H-M   'P 1'
#
loop_
_entity.id
_entity.type
_entity.pdbx_description
1 polymer ?
#
loop_
_entity_poly.entity_id
_entity_poly.type
_entity_poly.pdbx_seq_one_letter_code
_entity_poly.pdbx_strand_id
1 'polypeptide(L)'
;MLLFRLFARTGIYLLGDGTPAWVYSGYRAAVWAGTTAYNFAAILTLVLCSVIAIYFWLRRDIGGRFLPLLAGAMVPWNLGLFFFSPGPAMSLAYLMVSAGIVVSAVAVSWPGATRAARLALVSLATSFLCVYYFAAVAPLRHAGWTFDDHGIDVFRSGEALAAIGILAAFVAWGRTRRLRLIIGPAVAAALLIGGHASVPERFPLIGTWAMGVTMHLPFLVYAVGAALLGLTVLKLLHSGRGLLGLGLALLFASHRMLPLTYFNLLIVCGFLLMAIALAPATSLAGEEEAVRRPGRASGR
;
A
#
# COMPACT_ATOMS: atom_id res chain seq x y z
N MET A 1 -5.98 8.38 -10.53
CA MET A 1 -6.22 6.94 -10.78
C MET A 1 -7.69 6.55 -10.73
N LEU A 2 -8.47 7.01 -9.75
CA LEU A 2 -9.91 6.71 -9.66
C LEU A 2 -10.71 7.21 -10.88
N LEU A 3 -10.52 8.48 -11.26
CA LEU A 3 -11.10 9.04 -12.49
C LEU A 3 -10.63 8.28 -13.75
N PHE A 4 -9.36 7.86 -13.81
CA PHE A 4 -8.77 7.22 -14.98
C PHE A 4 -9.41 5.87 -15.34
N ARG A 5 -9.76 5.04 -14.34
CA ARG A 5 -10.44 3.76 -14.57
C ARG A 5 -11.95 3.89 -14.71
N LEU A 6 -12.58 4.90 -14.06
CA LEU A 6 -13.93 5.32 -14.43
C LEU A 6 -13.96 5.58 -15.92
N PHE A 7 -13.17 6.54 -16.41
CA PHE A 7 -13.23 6.99 -17.78
C PHE A 7 -12.79 5.89 -18.77
N ALA A 8 -11.70 5.16 -18.51
CA ALA A 8 -11.20 4.15 -19.47
C ALA A 8 -12.16 2.97 -19.72
N ARG A 9 -13.06 2.62 -18.79
CA ARG A 9 -14.08 1.56 -18.99
C ARG A 9 -15.51 2.07 -19.09
N THR A 10 -15.85 3.25 -18.55
CA THR A 10 -17.08 3.94 -18.97
C THR A 10 -16.95 4.49 -20.39
N GLY A 11 -15.75 4.71 -20.92
CA GLY A 11 -15.53 5.08 -22.33
C GLY A 11 -16.01 4.02 -23.32
N ILE A 12 -16.09 2.75 -22.90
CA ILE A 12 -16.72 1.66 -23.68
C ILE A 12 -18.25 1.83 -23.72
N TYR A 13 -18.83 2.58 -22.79
CA TYR A 13 -20.28 2.83 -22.65
C TYR A 13 -20.71 4.31 -22.84
N LEU A 14 -19.76 5.26 -22.92
CA LEU A 14 -20.00 6.72 -23.01
C LEU A 14 -19.72 7.28 -24.42
N LEU A 15 -18.91 6.60 -25.22
CA LEU A 15 -18.50 7.07 -26.54
C LEU A 15 -19.18 6.19 -27.60
N GLY A 16 -20.32 6.66 -28.12
CA GLY A 16 -20.93 6.11 -29.34
C GLY A 16 -20.51 6.89 -30.59
N ASP A 17 -20.89 6.40 -31.77
CA ASP A 17 -20.52 6.99 -33.07
C ASP A 17 -20.96 8.47 -33.24
N GLY A 18 -21.93 8.95 -32.44
CA GLY A 18 -22.39 10.34 -32.42
C GLY A 18 -21.69 11.27 -31.42
N THR A 19 -20.62 10.84 -30.74
CA THR A 19 -20.01 11.65 -29.68
C THR A 19 -19.23 12.84 -30.24
N PRO A 20 -19.43 14.08 -29.73
CA PRO A 20 -18.72 15.25 -30.24
C PRO A 20 -17.19 15.07 -30.18
N ALA A 21 -16.50 15.46 -31.26
CA ALA A 21 -15.06 15.26 -31.44
C ALA A 21 -14.21 15.86 -30.30
N TRP A 22 -14.66 16.94 -29.67
CA TRP A 22 -13.97 17.56 -28.53
C TRP A 22 -14.05 16.72 -27.25
N VAL A 23 -15.16 16.01 -27.00
CA VAL A 23 -15.32 15.07 -25.88
C VAL A 23 -14.41 13.87 -26.10
N TYR A 24 -14.38 13.34 -27.32
CA TYR A 24 -13.49 12.24 -27.69
C TYR A 24 -12.01 12.61 -27.56
N SER A 25 -11.64 13.81 -28.00
CA SER A 25 -10.27 14.33 -27.88
C SER A 25 -9.86 14.54 -26.43
N GLY A 26 -10.75 15.12 -25.61
CA GLY A 26 -10.52 15.27 -24.16
C GLY A 26 -10.36 13.92 -23.46
N TYR A 27 -11.20 12.93 -23.82
CA TYR A 27 -11.07 11.56 -23.34
C TYR A 27 -9.72 10.93 -23.73
N ARG A 28 -9.33 11.01 -25.01
CA ARG A 28 -8.05 10.46 -25.49
C ARG A 28 -6.84 11.11 -24.80
N ALA A 29 -6.87 12.42 -24.59
CA ALA A 29 -5.84 13.13 -23.85
C ALA A 29 -5.77 12.68 -22.39
N ALA A 30 -6.91 12.48 -21.73
CA ALA A 30 -6.98 11.95 -20.37
C ALA A 30 -6.46 10.50 -20.27
N VAL A 31 -6.76 9.65 -21.26
CA VAL A 31 -6.24 8.29 -21.36
C VAL A 31 -4.71 8.30 -21.56
N TRP A 32 -4.21 9.14 -22.46
CA TRP A 32 -2.77 9.27 -22.67
C TRP A 32 -2.06 9.75 -21.41
N ALA A 33 -2.53 10.84 -20.80
CA ALA A 33 -1.93 11.41 -19.59
C ALA A 33 -1.90 10.40 -18.44
N GLY A 34 -2.99 9.66 -18.22
CA GLY A 34 -3.02 8.66 -17.15
C GLY A 34 -2.18 7.41 -17.44
N THR A 35 -2.03 7.02 -18.71
CA THR A 35 -1.11 5.92 -19.10
C THR A 35 0.34 6.33 -18.89
N THR A 36 0.71 7.56 -19.27
CA THR A 36 2.04 8.13 -19.03
C THR A 36 2.33 8.21 -17.53
N ALA A 37 1.38 8.72 -16.74
CA ALA A 37 1.52 8.79 -15.28
C ALA A 37 1.64 7.40 -14.64
N TYR A 38 0.91 6.39 -15.15
CA TYR A 38 1.00 5.00 -14.69
C TYR A 38 2.39 4.42 -14.93
N ASN A 39 2.94 4.58 -16.13
CA ASN A 39 4.28 4.06 -16.46
C ASN A 39 5.37 4.78 -15.65
N PHE A 40 5.25 6.10 -15.48
CA PHE A 40 6.17 6.87 -14.66
C PHE A 40 6.11 6.44 -13.18
N ALA A 41 4.92 6.23 -12.63
CA ALA A 41 4.75 5.75 -11.27
C ALA A 41 5.34 4.34 -11.07
N ALA A 42 5.20 3.44 -12.07
CA ALA A 42 5.79 2.11 -12.02
C ALA A 42 7.32 2.17 -11.92
N ILE A 43 7.97 3.00 -12.76
CA ILE A 43 9.42 3.21 -12.74
C ILE A 43 9.84 3.85 -11.41
N LEU A 44 9.14 4.87 -10.94
CA LEU A 44 9.44 5.54 -9.68
C LEU A 44 9.34 4.57 -8.49
N THR A 45 8.39 3.63 -8.53
CA THR A 45 8.24 2.61 -7.48
C THR A 45 9.40 1.63 -7.48
N LEU A 46 9.93 1.26 -8.66
CA LEU A 46 11.16 0.46 -8.78
C LEU A 46 12.36 1.19 -8.19
N VAL A 47 12.53 2.47 -8.53
CA VAL A 47 13.60 3.31 -7.98
C VAL A 47 13.48 3.40 -6.45
N LEU A 48 12.28 3.65 -5.94
CA LEU A 48 12.02 3.70 -4.50
C LEU A 48 12.36 2.37 -3.82
N CYS A 49 11.95 1.24 -4.40
CA CYS A 49 12.27 -0.09 -3.86
C CYS A 49 13.78 -0.34 -3.81
N SER A 50 14.51 0.04 -4.86
CA SER A 50 15.98 -0.04 -4.91
C SER A 50 16.63 0.80 -3.81
N VAL A 51 16.18 2.06 -3.64
CA VAL A 51 16.71 2.95 -2.60
C VAL A 51 16.46 2.38 -1.20
N ILE A 52 15.26 1.85 -0.95
CA ILE A 52 14.91 1.20 0.32
C ILE A 52 15.78 -0.05 0.56
N ALA A 53 15.95 -0.89 -0.46
CA ALA A 53 16.78 -2.09 -0.36
C ALA A 53 18.24 -1.74 -0.05
N ILE A 54 18.80 -0.73 -0.73
CA ILE A 54 20.15 -0.21 -0.45
C ILE A 54 20.23 0.34 0.98
N TYR A 55 19.21 1.09 1.43
CA TYR A 55 19.17 1.61 2.79
C TYR A 55 19.28 0.49 3.84
N PHE A 56 18.45 -0.55 3.73
CA PHE A 56 18.52 -1.72 4.61
C PHE A 56 19.84 -2.49 4.47
N TRP A 57 20.43 -2.54 3.26
CA TRP A 57 21.71 -3.20 3.04
C TRP A 57 22.86 -2.50 3.78
N LEU A 58 22.86 -1.17 3.76
CA LEU A 58 23.84 -0.33 4.46
C LEU A 58 23.60 -0.34 5.98
N ARG A 59 22.33 -0.35 6.40
CA ARG A 59 21.89 -0.38 7.80
C ARG A 59 21.64 -1.81 8.27
N ARG A 60 22.72 -2.59 8.35
CA ARG A 60 22.69 -4.03 8.71
C ARG A 60 22.06 -4.34 10.07
N ASP A 61 21.89 -3.32 10.92
CA ASP A 61 21.22 -3.36 12.21
C ASP A 61 19.69 -3.52 12.10
N ILE A 62 19.09 -3.12 10.98
CA ILE A 62 17.64 -3.14 10.78
C ILE A 62 17.23 -4.29 9.86
N GLY A 63 16.54 -5.31 10.38
CA GLY A 63 15.94 -6.38 9.58
C GLY A 63 16.90 -7.44 9.00
N GLY A 64 18.19 -7.36 9.34
CA GLY A 64 19.22 -8.32 8.92
C GLY A 64 19.46 -8.35 7.41
N ARG A 65 20.31 -9.27 6.93
CA ARG A 65 20.64 -9.38 5.48
C ARG A 65 19.48 -9.85 4.61
N PHE A 66 18.44 -10.43 5.22
CA PHE A 66 17.33 -11.06 4.51
C PHE A 66 16.39 -10.05 3.86
N LEU A 67 15.95 -9.03 4.61
CA LEU A 67 15.01 -8.00 4.13
C LEU A 67 15.53 -7.21 2.90
N PRO A 68 16.77 -6.66 2.89
CA PRO A 68 17.30 -5.96 1.72
C PRO A 68 17.50 -6.89 0.53
N LEU A 69 17.83 -8.16 0.75
CA LEU A 69 18.01 -9.13 -0.32
C LEU A 69 16.68 -9.45 -1.01
N LEU A 70 15.61 -9.67 -0.24
CA LEU A 70 14.27 -9.89 -0.81
C LEU A 70 13.73 -8.64 -1.51
N ALA A 71 13.88 -7.45 -0.90
CA ALA A 71 13.49 -6.19 -1.53
C ALA A 71 14.30 -5.91 -2.80
N GLY A 72 15.60 -6.17 -2.78
CA GLY A 72 16.48 -6.06 -3.93
C GLY A 72 16.10 -7.04 -5.04
N ALA A 73 15.72 -8.28 -4.71
CA ALA A 73 15.26 -9.28 -5.68
C ALA A 73 13.92 -8.92 -6.35
N MET A 74 13.07 -8.13 -5.68
CA MET A 74 11.82 -7.63 -6.28
C MET A 74 12.07 -6.68 -7.46
N VAL A 75 13.18 -5.95 -7.49
CA VAL A 75 13.51 -4.99 -8.57
C VAL A 75 13.73 -5.68 -9.91
N PRO A 76 14.70 -6.60 -10.09
CA PRO A 76 14.89 -7.31 -11.36
C PRO A 76 13.69 -8.18 -11.71
N TRP A 77 12.94 -8.72 -10.72
CA TRP A 77 11.72 -9.47 -10.99
C TRP A 77 10.65 -8.60 -11.64
N ASN A 78 10.35 -7.43 -11.06
CA ASN A 78 9.37 -6.50 -11.64
C ASN A 78 9.84 -5.89 -12.96
N LEU A 79 11.17 -5.72 -13.17
CA LEU A 79 11.72 -5.38 -14.48
C LEU A 79 11.49 -6.51 -15.50
N GLY A 80 11.68 -7.77 -15.11
CA GLY A 80 11.40 -8.93 -15.94
C GLY A 80 9.95 -9.04 -16.39
N LEU A 81 8.99 -8.60 -15.56
CA LEU A 81 7.56 -8.57 -15.91
C LEU A 81 7.23 -7.64 -17.09
N PHE A 82 8.12 -6.72 -17.48
CA PHE A 82 7.95 -5.93 -18.71
C PHE A 82 8.24 -6.74 -19.98
N PHE A 83 9.04 -7.80 -19.88
CA PHE A 83 9.51 -8.58 -21.01
C PHE A 83 8.89 -9.98 -21.07
N PHE A 84 8.45 -10.52 -19.92
CA PHE A 84 7.99 -11.89 -19.81
C PHE A 84 6.68 -11.96 -19.02
N SER A 85 5.71 -12.73 -19.53
CA SER A 85 4.52 -13.08 -18.76
C SER A 85 4.88 -14.18 -17.74
N PRO A 86 4.66 -13.98 -16.44
CA PRO A 86 5.01 -14.97 -15.44
C PRO A 86 4.09 -16.19 -15.55
N GLY A 87 4.68 -17.39 -15.57
CA GLY A 87 3.92 -18.63 -15.41
C GLY A 87 3.34 -18.78 -13.99
N PRO A 88 2.51 -19.81 -13.74
CA PRO A 88 1.87 -20.04 -12.44
C PRO A 88 2.87 -20.16 -11.27
N ALA A 89 3.98 -20.89 -11.48
CA ALA A 89 5.03 -21.07 -10.47
C ALA A 89 5.77 -19.76 -10.15
N MET A 90 6.11 -18.96 -11.17
CA MET A 90 6.75 -17.65 -10.99
C MET A 90 5.82 -16.67 -10.27
N SER A 91 4.52 -16.72 -10.59
CA SER A 91 3.51 -15.92 -9.90
C SER A 91 3.46 -16.29 -8.42
N LEU A 92 3.35 -17.58 -8.09
CA LEU A 92 3.33 -18.06 -6.70
C LEU A 92 4.60 -17.66 -5.93
N ALA A 93 5.77 -17.85 -6.52
CA ALA A 93 7.05 -17.45 -5.91
C ALA A 93 7.09 -15.94 -5.62
N TYR A 94 6.61 -15.11 -6.55
CA TYR A 94 6.50 -13.67 -6.35
C TYR A 94 5.57 -13.31 -5.19
N LEU A 95 4.42 -14.00 -5.04
CA LEU A 95 3.52 -13.76 -3.89
C LEU A 95 4.20 -14.16 -2.57
N MET A 96 4.89 -15.31 -2.55
CA MET A 96 5.57 -15.81 -1.34
C MET A 96 6.68 -14.87 -0.90
N VAL A 97 7.49 -14.35 -1.83
CA VAL A 97 8.52 -13.35 -1.50
C VAL A 97 7.88 -12.06 -1.00
N SER A 98 6.81 -11.59 -1.64
CA SER A 98 6.11 -10.36 -1.22
C SER A 98 5.50 -10.50 0.18
N ALA A 99 4.85 -11.63 0.46
CA ALA A 99 4.34 -11.96 1.78
C ALA A 99 5.46 -12.04 2.82
N GLY A 100 6.58 -12.69 2.48
CA GLY A 100 7.77 -12.76 3.34
C GLY A 100 8.34 -11.39 3.70
N ILE A 101 8.40 -10.46 2.72
CA ILE A 101 8.82 -9.08 2.96
C ILE A 101 7.85 -8.36 3.90
N VAL A 102 6.53 -8.47 3.66
CA VAL A 102 5.52 -7.82 4.51
C VAL A 102 5.59 -8.34 5.95
N VAL A 103 5.63 -9.66 6.15
CA VAL A 103 5.74 -10.27 7.48
C VAL A 103 7.01 -9.81 8.18
N SER A 104 8.14 -9.79 7.46
CA SER A 104 9.42 -9.37 8.01
C SER A 104 9.44 -7.88 8.35
N ALA A 105 8.84 -7.02 7.51
CA ALA A 105 8.69 -5.59 7.79
C ALA A 105 7.82 -5.33 9.03
N VAL A 106 6.74 -6.09 9.22
CA VAL A 106 5.92 -6.03 10.44
C VAL A 106 6.72 -6.48 11.67
N ALA A 107 7.48 -7.57 11.57
CA ALA A 107 8.32 -8.06 12.65
C ALA A 107 9.40 -7.04 13.06
N VAL A 108 10.07 -6.40 12.09
CA VAL A 108 11.05 -5.33 12.33
C VAL A 108 10.41 -4.10 12.98
N SER A 109 9.20 -3.75 12.57
CA SER A 109 8.45 -2.62 13.15
C SER A 109 7.95 -2.90 14.57
N TRP A 110 7.86 -4.17 14.97
CA TRP A 110 7.16 -4.61 16.17
C TRP A 110 7.68 -3.99 17.47
N PRO A 111 9.01 -3.95 17.74
CA PRO A 111 9.51 -3.50 19.02
C PRO A 111 9.33 -1.99 19.23
N GLY A 112 9.38 -1.18 18.16
CA GLY A 112 9.14 0.28 18.22
C GLY A 112 7.68 0.70 18.06
N ALA A 113 6.75 -0.23 17.79
CA ALA A 113 5.34 0.06 17.59
C ALA A 113 4.51 0.03 18.90
N THR A 114 3.64 1.03 19.08
CA THR A 114 2.61 1.04 20.13
C THR A 114 1.55 -0.04 19.90
N ARG A 115 0.71 -0.37 20.89
CA ARG A 115 -0.38 -1.36 20.72
C ARG A 115 -1.30 -1.04 19.54
N ALA A 116 -1.70 0.22 19.38
CA ALA A 116 -2.51 0.66 18.25
C ALA A 116 -1.77 0.56 16.91
N ALA A 117 -0.47 0.89 16.88
CA ALA A 117 0.35 0.74 15.68
C ALA A 117 0.52 -0.74 15.28
N ARG A 118 0.71 -1.64 16.25
CA ARG A 118 0.77 -3.09 15.99
C ARG A 118 -0.53 -3.62 15.41
N LEU A 119 -1.67 -3.20 15.97
CA LEU A 119 -2.99 -3.54 15.42
C LEU A 119 -3.13 -3.03 13.98
N ALA A 120 -2.69 -1.79 13.71
CA ALA A 120 -2.71 -1.22 12.36
C ALA A 120 -1.86 -2.06 11.38
N LEU A 121 -0.61 -2.35 11.75
CA LEU A 121 0.32 -3.11 10.93
C LEU A 121 -0.19 -4.53 10.62
N VAL A 122 -0.64 -5.26 11.63
CA VAL A 122 -1.18 -6.62 11.46
C VAL A 122 -2.45 -6.58 10.63
N SER A 123 -3.39 -5.69 10.96
CA SER A 123 -4.66 -5.64 10.23
C SER A 123 -4.45 -5.29 8.76
N LEU A 124 -3.57 -4.32 8.45
CA LEU A 124 -3.22 -3.97 7.07
C LEU A 124 -2.46 -5.09 6.34
N ALA A 125 -1.55 -5.78 7.02
CA ALA A 125 -0.79 -6.89 6.46
C ALA A 125 -1.71 -8.08 6.16
N THR A 126 -2.58 -8.47 7.10
CA THR A 126 -3.56 -9.54 6.89
C THR A 126 -4.56 -9.17 5.80
N SER A 127 -5.05 -7.93 5.82
CA SER A 127 -5.87 -7.35 4.75
C SER A 127 -5.24 -7.55 3.37
N PHE A 128 -3.93 -7.34 3.28
CA PHE A 128 -3.18 -7.54 2.05
C PHE A 128 -3.01 -9.02 1.69
N LEU A 129 -2.70 -9.88 2.65
CA LEU A 129 -2.58 -11.33 2.42
C LEU A 129 -3.91 -11.95 1.91
N CYS A 130 -5.06 -11.44 2.34
CA CYS A 130 -6.36 -11.84 1.81
C CYS A 130 -6.49 -11.60 0.28
N VAL A 131 -5.82 -10.59 -0.27
CA VAL A 131 -5.80 -10.34 -1.72
C VAL A 131 -5.03 -11.44 -2.46
N TYR A 132 -3.96 -11.94 -1.86
CA TYR A 132 -3.14 -13.00 -2.46
C TYR A 132 -3.80 -14.36 -2.50
N TYR A 133 -4.79 -14.61 -1.63
CA TYR A 133 -5.55 -15.86 -1.63
C TYR A 133 -6.04 -16.21 -3.04
N PHE A 134 -6.68 -15.29 -3.76
CA PHE A 134 -7.18 -15.54 -5.11
C PHE A 134 -6.10 -15.87 -6.14
N ALA A 135 -4.96 -15.19 -6.05
CA ALA A 135 -3.86 -15.39 -6.98
C ALA A 135 -3.08 -16.69 -6.69
N ALA A 136 -3.09 -17.13 -5.43
CA ALA A 136 -2.47 -18.38 -5.00
C ALA A 136 -3.37 -19.60 -5.23
N VAL A 137 -4.70 -19.45 -5.15
CA VAL A 137 -5.64 -20.57 -5.31
C VAL A 137 -5.53 -21.24 -6.68
N ALA A 138 -5.47 -20.49 -7.77
CA ALA A 138 -5.35 -21.07 -9.12
C ALA A 138 -4.08 -21.96 -9.30
N PRO A 139 -2.84 -21.48 -9.00
CA PRO A 139 -1.66 -22.32 -9.08
C PRO A 139 -1.66 -23.48 -8.07
N LEU A 140 -2.21 -23.28 -6.86
CA LEU A 140 -2.28 -24.35 -5.85
C LEU A 140 -3.29 -25.45 -6.25
N ARG A 141 -4.41 -25.09 -6.87
CA ARG A 141 -5.34 -26.05 -7.49
C ARG A 141 -4.66 -26.87 -8.59
N HIS A 142 -3.84 -26.23 -9.41
CA HIS A 142 -3.05 -26.93 -10.42
C HIS A 142 -2.02 -27.89 -9.80
N ALA A 143 -1.52 -27.59 -8.59
CA ALA A 143 -0.66 -28.47 -7.81
C ALA A 143 -1.42 -29.57 -7.03
N GLY A 144 -2.73 -29.74 -7.27
CA GLY A 144 -3.55 -30.80 -6.67
C GLY A 144 -4.18 -30.46 -5.32
N TRP A 145 -4.09 -29.21 -4.87
CA TRP A 145 -4.69 -28.79 -3.60
C TRP A 145 -6.17 -28.44 -3.79
N THR A 146 -7.02 -28.99 -2.92
CA THR A 146 -8.45 -28.64 -2.88
C THR A 146 -8.68 -27.48 -1.93
N PHE A 147 -9.44 -26.49 -2.39
CA PHE A 147 -9.88 -25.35 -1.58
C PHE A 147 -11.38 -25.17 -1.77
N ASP A 148 -12.10 -25.01 -0.67
CA ASP A 148 -13.48 -24.55 -0.68
C ASP A 148 -13.53 -23.14 -1.31
N ASP A 149 -14.56 -22.87 -2.12
CA ASP A 149 -14.76 -21.61 -2.84
C ASP A 149 -15.19 -20.46 -1.90
N HIS A 150 -14.39 -20.17 -0.87
CA HIS A 150 -14.59 -19.05 0.08
C HIS A 150 -13.94 -17.74 -0.38
N GLY A 151 -13.60 -17.61 -1.67
CA GLY A 151 -12.87 -16.45 -2.18
C GLY A 151 -13.53 -15.12 -1.80
N ILE A 152 -14.84 -14.99 -2.00
CA ILE A 152 -15.58 -13.75 -1.69
C ILE A 152 -15.51 -13.43 -0.20
N ASP A 153 -15.62 -14.43 0.68
CA ASP A 153 -15.58 -14.23 2.13
C ASP A 153 -14.18 -13.82 2.61
N VAL A 154 -13.12 -14.38 2.01
CA VAL A 154 -11.74 -13.97 2.26
C VAL A 154 -11.52 -12.52 1.81
N PHE A 155 -12.10 -12.12 0.68
CA PHE A 155 -12.02 -10.73 0.21
C PHE A 155 -12.70 -9.75 1.18
N ARG A 156 -13.93 -10.08 1.59
CA ARG A 156 -14.72 -9.29 2.55
C ARG A 156 -14.02 -9.15 3.89
N SER A 157 -13.41 -10.23 4.37
CA SER A 157 -12.59 -10.24 5.57
C SER A 157 -11.39 -9.29 5.43
N GLY A 158 -10.73 -9.30 4.26
CA GLY A 158 -9.67 -8.35 3.94
C GLY A 158 -10.14 -6.89 3.99
N GLU A 159 -11.35 -6.58 3.54
CA GLU A 159 -11.91 -5.23 3.63
C GLU A 159 -12.16 -4.77 5.06
N ALA A 160 -12.78 -5.64 5.87
CA ALA A 160 -12.98 -5.39 7.30
C ALA A 160 -11.65 -5.12 8.01
N LEU A 161 -10.63 -5.94 7.72
CA LEU A 161 -9.29 -5.77 8.28
C LEU A 161 -8.62 -4.46 7.86
N ALA A 162 -8.84 -3.98 6.62
CA ALA A 162 -8.34 -2.66 6.24
C ALA A 162 -9.06 -1.54 7.00
N ALA A 163 -10.37 -1.62 7.19
CA ALA A 163 -11.12 -0.64 7.98
C ALA A 163 -10.61 -0.58 9.43
N ILE A 164 -10.40 -1.75 10.05
CA ILE A 164 -9.79 -1.86 11.39
C ILE A 164 -8.38 -1.27 11.38
N GLY A 165 -7.58 -1.60 10.37
CA GLY A 165 -6.21 -1.09 10.21
C GLY A 165 -6.15 0.43 10.09
N ILE A 166 -7.05 1.04 9.32
CA ILE A 166 -7.17 2.49 9.17
C ILE A 166 -7.56 3.15 10.50
N LEU A 167 -8.55 2.60 11.20
CA LEU A 167 -8.96 3.12 12.50
C LEU A 167 -7.82 3.02 13.52
N ALA A 168 -7.13 1.88 13.56
CA ALA A 168 -5.97 1.68 14.43
C ALA A 168 -4.82 2.63 14.09
N ALA A 169 -4.55 2.87 12.80
CA ALA A 169 -3.55 3.84 12.34
C ALA A 169 -3.92 5.27 12.76
N PHE A 170 -5.20 5.64 12.67
CA PHE A 170 -5.68 6.94 13.14
C PHE A 170 -5.53 7.08 14.66
N VAL A 171 -5.85 6.05 15.44
CA VAL A 171 -5.64 6.05 16.90
C VAL A 171 -4.16 6.16 17.25
N ALA A 172 -3.30 5.43 16.54
CA ALA A 172 -1.86 5.42 16.78
C ALA A 172 -1.19 6.74 16.41
N TRP A 173 -1.60 7.34 15.29
CA TRP A 173 -0.84 8.42 14.67
C TRP A 173 -1.66 9.63 14.25
N GLY A 174 -2.96 9.49 13.96
CA GLY A 174 -3.77 10.51 13.29
C GLY A 174 -4.46 11.55 14.19
N ARG A 175 -4.58 11.30 15.50
CA ARG A 175 -5.26 12.25 16.43
C ARG A 175 -4.63 13.64 16.41
N THR A 176 -5.40 14.67 16.07
CA THR A 176 -4.92 16.08 16.04
C THR A 176 -6.05 17.04 16.40
N ARG A 177 -5.69 18.21 16.95
CA ARG A 177 -6.62 19.34 17.18
C ARG A 177 -6.48 20.45 16.13
N ARG A 178 -5.56 20.30 15.16
CA ARG A 178 -5.30 21.32 14.15
C ARG A 178 -6.38 21.29 13.06
N LEU A 179 -7.32 22.23 13.12
CA LEU A 179 -8.45 22.32 12.18
C LEU A 179 -8.03 22.31 10.71
N ARG A 180 -6.93 22.99 10.36
CA ARG A 180 -6.40 23.02 8.98
C ARG A 180 -6.14 21.63 8.39
N LEU A 181 -5.74 20.66 9.21
CA LEU A 181 -5.51 19.28 8.77
C LEU A 181 -6.79 18.46 8.69
N ILE A 182 -7.85 18.87 9.41
CA ILE A 182 -9.13 18.16 9.52
C ILE A 182 -10.08 18.57 8.39
N ILE A 183 -10.11 19.86 8.04
CA ILE A 183 -11.06 20.41 7.07
C ILE A 183 -10.97 19.70 5.73
N GLY A 184 -9.77 19.54 5.17
CA GLY A 184 -9.59 18.90 3.86
C GLY A 184 -10.18 17.48 3.79
N PRO A 185 -9.73 16.55 4.65
CA PRO A 185 -10.29 15.20 4.72
C PRO A 185 -11.79 15.16 5.03
N ALA A 186 -12.30 16.04 5.90
CA ALA A 186 -13.72 16.11 6.23
C ALA A 186 -14.57 16.56 5.04
N VAL A 187 -14.13 17.59 4.31
CA VAL A 187 -14.79 18.05 3.08
C VAL A 187 -14.75 16.94 2.01
N ALA A 188 -13.62 16.26 1.84
CA ALA A 188 -13.53 15.12 0.92
C ALA A 188 -14.52 14.01 1.27
N ALA A 189 -14.68 13.65 2.55
CA ALA A 189 -15.69 12.68 2.97
C ALA A 189 -17.12 13.17 2.75
N ALA A 190 -17.42 14.44 3.05
CA ALA A 190 -18.74 15.02 2.79
C ALA A 190 -19.09 14.97 1.29
N LEU A 191 -18.14 15.29 0.42
CA LEU A 191 -18.29 15.18 -1.03
C LEU A 191 -18.50 13.72 -1.48
N LEU A 192 -17.77 12.77 -0.91
CA LEU A 192 -17.99 11.34 -1.19
C LEU A 192 -19.40 10.89 -0.77
N ILE A 193 -19.86 11.31 0.41
CA ILE A 193 -21.19 10.98 0.93
C ILE A 193 -22.28 11.62 0.07
N GLY A 194 -22.16 12.90 -0.28
CA GLY A 194 -23.12 13.58 -1.16
C GLY A 194 -23.13 13.00 -2.58
N GLY A 195 -21.97 12.60 -3.09
CA GLY A 195 -21.85 11.89 -4.36
C GLY A 195 -22.56 10.54 -4.32
N HIS A 196 -22.37 9.77 -3.24
CA HIS A 196 -23.04 8.48 -3.08
C HIS A 196 -24.56 8.63 -2.90
N ALA A 197 -25.01 9.60 -2.11
CA ALA A 197 -26.43 9.86 -1.91
C ALA A 197 -27.15 10.29 -3.21
N SER A 198 -26.45 10.99 -4.11
CA SER A 198 -27.02 11.40 -5.39
C SER A 198 -27.03 10.28 -6.44
N VAL A 199 -26.02 9.40 -6.47
CA VAL A 199 -25.95 8.30 -7.45
C VAL A 199 -25.34 7.03 -6.83
N PRO A 200 -26.08 6.31 -5.97
CA PRO A 200 -25.51 5.22 -5.15
C PRO A 200 -24.99 4.05 -5.98
N GLU A 201 -25.66 3.73 -7.09
CA GLU A 201 -25.36 2.57 -7.94
C GLU A 201 -24.00 2.65 -8.65
N ARG A 202 -23.47 3.87 -8.85
CA ARG A 202 -22.16 4.04 -9.49
C ARG A 202 -21.01 3.69 -8.55
N PHE A 203 -21.17 3.88 -7.24
CA PHE A 203 -20.05 3.78 -6.30
C PHE A 203 -19.44 2.38 -6.14
N PRO A 204 -20.20 1.27 -6.10
CA PRO A 204 -19.62 -0.08 -6.09
C PRO A 204 -18.79 -0.37 -7.35
N LEU A 205 -19.26 0.10 -8.52
CA LEU A 205 -18.52 0.03 -9.77
C LEU A 205 -17.29 0.96 -9.74
N ILE A 206 -17.34 2.09 -9.06
CA ILE A 206 -16.15 2.93 -8.93
C ILE A 206 -15.14 2.29 -7.97
N GLY A 207 -15.60 1.79 -6.81
CA GLY A 207 -14.80 1.21 -5.75
C GLY A 207 -14.07 -0.06 -6.18
N THR A 208 -14.77 -1.00 -6.80
CA THR A 208 -14.18 -2.27 -7.24
C THR A 208 -13.09 -2.00 -8.28
N TRP A 209 -13.37 -1.09 -9.21
CA TRP A 209 -12.49 -0.83 -10.35
C TRP A 209 -11.29 0.04 -10.00
N ALA A 210 -11.49 1.03 -9.14
CA ALA A 210 -10.49 2.03 -8.84
C ALA A 210 -9.73 1.79 -7.53
N MET A 211 -10.27 1.03 -6.60
CA MET A 211 -9.64 0.80 -5.30
C MET A 211 -9.49 -0.70 -5.00
N GLY A 212 -10.10 -1.57 -5.82
CA GLY A 212 -10.13 -3.00 -5.56
C GLY A 212 -10.93 -3.33 -4.32
N VAL A 213 -12.04 -2.62 -4.06
CA VAL A 213 -12.95 -2.91 -2.95
C VAL A 213 -14.33 -3.23 -3.49
N THR A 214 -14.88 -4.37 -3.09
CA THR A 214 -16.23 -4.86 -3.38
C THR A 214 -17.33 -4.02 -2.75
N MET A 215 -16.98 -3.05 -1.89
CA MET A 215 -17.95 -2.25 -1.12
C MET A 215 -18.89 -3.11 -0.29
N HIS A 216 -18.35 -4.15 0.36
CA HIS A 216 -19.16 -5.01 1.22
C HIS A 216 -19.61 -4.33 2.52
N LEU A 217 -18.81 -3.40 3.04
CA LEU A 217 -19.18 -2.62 4.22
C LEU A 217 -20.14 -1.48 3.83
N PRO A 218 -20.85 -0.87 4.79
CA PRO A 218 -21.64 0.33 4.50
C PRO A 218 -20.76 1.44 3.92
N PHE A 219 -21.26 2.19 2.91
CA PHE A 219 -20.49 3.23 2.21
C PHE A 219 -19.84 4.25 3.17
N LEU A 220 -20.55 4.60 4.25
CA LEU A 220 -20.07 5.49 5.30
C LEU A 220 -18.74 5.03 5.91
N VAL A 221 -18.49 3.72 6.03
CA VAL A 221 -17.23 3.18 6.55
C VAL A 221 -16.06 3.54 5.63
N TYR A 222 -16.25 3.51 4.30
CA TYR A 222 -15.22 3.90 3.35
C TYR A 222 -15.00 5.42 3.35
N ALA A 223 -16.07 6.21 3.40
CA ALA A 223 -15.96 7.68 3.44
C ALA A 223 -15.24 8.15 4.71
N VAL A 224 -15.65 7.63 5.87
CA VAL A 224 -15.00 7.93 7.16
C VAL A 224 -13.57 7.38 7.18
N GLY A 225 -13.34 6.16 6.70
CA GLY A 225 -12.01 5.57 6.60
C GLY A 225 -11.06 6.42 5.74
N ALA A 226 -11.52 6.90 4.58
CA ALA A 226 -10.75 7.79 3.72
C ALA A 226 -10.41 9.12 4.41
N ALA A 227 -11.36 9.72 5.14
CA ALA A 227 -11.09 10.93 5.92
C ALA A 227 -10.07 10.70 7.04
N LEU A 228 -10.25 9.62 7.83
CA LEU A 228 -9.34 9.29 8.93
C LEU A 228 -7.93 9.00 8.42
N LEU A 229 -7.81 8.28 7.31
CA LEU A 229 -6.54 8.01 6.68
C LEU A 229 -5.90 9.29 6.13
N GLY A 230 -6.65 10.10 5.37
CA GLY A 230 -6.16 11.36 4.82
C GLY A 230 -5.66 12.29 5.93
N LEU A 231 -6.41 12.40 7.02
CA LEU A 231 -6.01 13.13 8.22
C LEU A 231 -4.72 12.57 8.83
N THR A 232 -4.62 11.25 8.94
CA THR A 232 -3.44 10.56 9.50
C THR A 232 -2.19 10.82 8.65
N VAL A 233 -2.29 10.66 7.33
CA VAL A 233 -1.21 10.91 6.37
C VAL A 233 -0.78 12.37 6.42
N LEU A 234 -1.73 13.31 6.28
CA LEU A 234 -1.41 14.74 6.30
C LEU A 234 -0.72 15.13 7.61
N LYS A 235 -1.21 14.67 8.75
CA LYS A 235 -0.59 14.95 10.04
C LYS A 235 0.85 14.42 10.10
N LEU A 236 1.09 13.18 9.67
CA LEU A 236 2.42 12.56 9.70
C LEU A 236 3.41 13.29 8.80
N LEU A 237 2.97 13.71 7.61
CA LEU A 237 3.77 14.52 6.69
C LEU A 237 4.14 15.88 7.30
N HIS A 238 3.25 16.49 8.08
CA HIS A 238 3.49 17.78 8.74
C HIS A 238 4.24 17.67 10.09
N SER A 239 4.37 16.47 10.66
CA SER A 239 4.93 16.27 12.01
C SER A 239 6.32 15.66 12.02
N GLY A 240 7.08 15.76 10.91
CA GLY A 240 8.42 15.17 10.79
C GLY A 240 8.46 13.64 10.72
N ARG A 241 7.30 12.96 10.63
CA ARG A 241 7.19 11.50 10.48
C ARG A 241 6.86 11.12 9.03
N GLY A 242 7.56 11.78 8.10
CA GLY A 242 7.26 11.73 6.67
C GLY A 242 7.29 10.32 6.08
N LEU A 243 8.25 9.48 6.49
CA LEU A 243 8.36 8.09 6.02
C LEU A 243 7.13 7.24 6.39
N LEU A 244 6.59 7.42 7.60
CA LEU A 244 5.40 6.70 8.04
C LEU A 244 4.14 7.20 7.31
N GLY A 245 4.05 8.51 7.09
CA GLY A 245 2.99 9.13 6.29
C GLY A 245 3.01 8.66 4.83
N LEU A 246 4.19 8.63 4.20
CA LEU A 246 4.39 8.10 2.85
C LEU A 246 4.07 6.61 2.81
N GLY A 247 4.54 5.82 3.77
CA GLY A 247 4.22 4.39 3.86
C GLY A 247 2.71 4.14 3.85
N LEU A 248 1.95 4.84 4.69
CA LEU A 248 0.48 4.74 4.73
C LEU A 248 -0.18 5.20 3.42
N ALA A 249 0.33 6.27 2.81
CA ALA A 249 -0.17 6.76 1.53
C ALA A 249 0.05 5.74 0.41
N LEU A 250 1.23 5.08 0.35
CA LEU A 250 1.53 4.05 -0.64
C LEU A 250 0.64 2.81 -0.44
N LEU A 251 0.47 2.34 0.81
CA LEU A 251 -0.43 1.22 1.10
C LEU A 251 -1.86 1.50 0.64
N PHE A 252 -2.33 2.74 0.75
CA PHE A 252 -3.69 3.09 0.30
C PHE A 252 -3.80 3.35 -1.20
N ALA A 253 -2.75 3.90 -1.81
CA ALA A 253 -2.68 4.05 -3.27
C ALA A 253 -2.56 2.69 -3.97
N SER A 254 -2.10 1.66 -3.26
CA SER A 254 -2.06 0.31 -3.77
C SER A 254 -3.47 -0.23 -4.01
N HIS A 255 -3.73 -0.66 -5.24
CA HIS A 255 -5.03 -1.22 -5.59
C HIS A 255 -5.07 -2.68 -5.13
N ARG A 256 -6.13 -3.07 -4.41
CA ARG A 256 -6.25 -4.38 -3.77
C ARG A 256 -6.59 -5.55 -4.71
N MET A 257 -6.52 -5.37 -6.02
CA MET A 257 -6.95 -6.39 -6.99
C MET A 257 -5.88 -6.81 -8.01
N LEU A 258 -4.64 -6.30 -7.93
CA LEU A 258 -3.63 -6.54 -8.99
C LEU A 258 -2.27 -7.01 -8.43
N PRO A 259 -2.18 -8.28 -7.96
CA PRO A 259 -1.01 -8.82 -7.26
C PRO A 259 0.28 -8.98 -8.10
N LEU A 260 0.26 -8.73 -9.42
CA LEU A 260 1.41 -8.83 -10.33
C LEU A 260 1.68 -7.51 -11.09
N THR A 261 1.49 -6.40 -10.39
CA THR A 261 1.73 -5.06 -10.94
C THR A 261 2.56 -4.25 -9.97
N TYR A 262 2.99 -3.05 -10.36
CA TYR A 262 3.67 -2.14 -9.44
C TYR A 262 2.82 -1.80 -8.20
N PHE A 263 1.50 -2.03 -8.20
CA PHE A 263 0.68 -1.87 -6.99
C PHE A 263 1.14 -2.79 -5.86
N ASN A 264 1.60 -4.00 -6.17
CA ASN A 264 2.24 -4.84 -5.17
C ASN A 264 3.51 -4.19 -4.62
N LEU A 265 4.33 -3.65 -5.52
CA LEU A 265 5.58 -2.98 -5.13
C LEU A 265 5.32 -1.74 -4.26
N LEU A 266 4.20 -1.02 -4.45
CA LEU A 266 3.77 0.04 -3.54
C LEU A 266 3.45 -0.48 -2.14
N ILE A 267 2.86 -1.68 -2.03
CA ILE A 267 2.55 -2.32 -0.74
C ILE A 267 3.83 -2.69 -0.03
N VAL A 268 4.72 -3.37 -0.74
CA VAL A 268 6.05 -3.74 -0.24
C VAL A 268 6.82 -2.50 0.21
N CYS A 269 6.93 -1.46 -0.63
CA CYS A 269 7.57 -0.21 -0.26
C CYS A 269 6.89 0.44 0.95
N GLY A 270 5.56 0.43 1.01
CA GLY A 270 4.80 1.02 2.11
C GLY A 270 5.14 0.37 3.45
N PHE A 271 5.16 -0.96 3.52
CA PHE A 271 5.57 -1.69 4.72
C PHE A 271 7.05 -1.51 5.06
N LEU A 272 7.94 -1.51 4.06
CA LEU A 272 9.37 -1.28 4.28
C LEU A 272 9.65 0.13 4.82
N LEU A 273 8.96 1.16 4.32
CA LEU A 273 9.08 2.53 4.87
C LEU A 273 8.59 2.62 6.31
N MET A 274 7.51 1.90 6.67
CA MET A 274 7.06 1.81 8.06
C MET A 274 8.08 1.09 8.94
N ALA A 275 8.71 0.04 8.42
CA ALA A 275 9.78 -0.68 9.13
C ALA A 275 10.98 0.23 9.40
N ILE A 276 11.39 1.06 8.44
CA ILE A 276 12.44 2.07 8.68
C ILE A 276 11.99 3.07 9.76
N ALA A 277 10.75 3.56 9.68
CA ALA A 277 10.24 4.59 10.58
C ALA A 277 9.97 4.10 12.02
N LEU A 278 9.81 2.80 12.22
CA LEU A 278 9.44 2.18 13.50
C LEU A 278 10.53 1.25 14.05
N ALA A 279 11.63 1.06 13.32
CA ALA A 279 12.77 0.30 13.82
C ALA A 279 13.31 0.92 15.12
N PRO A 280 13.68 0.10 16.13
CA PRO A 280 14.37 0.57 17.31
C PRO A 280 15.68 1.27 16.93
N ALA A 281 15.98 2.40 17.56
CA ALA A 281 17.24 3.13 17.39
C ALA A 281 18.38 2.38 18.12
N THR A 282 18.68 1.15 17.72
CA THR A 282 19.78 0.36 18.29
C THR A 282 21.01 0.51 17.42
N SER A 283 21.72 1.64 17.52
CA SER A 283 23.16 1.74 17.18
C SER A 283 23.80 3.10 17.51
N LEU A 284 23.05 4.20 17.69
CA LEU A 284 23.66 5.52 17.93
C LEU A 284 24.28 5.69 19.34
N ALA A 285 23.77 4.97 20.34
CA ALA A 285 24.28 5.09 21.71
C ALA A 285 25.64 4.40 21.91
N GLY A 286 25.94 3.34 21.15
CA GLY A 286 27.18 2.58 21.30
C GLY A 286 28.41 3.30 20.72
N GLU A 287 28.24 4.01 19.60
CA GLU A 287 29.33 4.78 18.98
C GLU A 287 29.57 6.13 19.65
N GLU A 288 28.53 6.86 20.08
CA GLU A 288 28.74 8.11 20.84
C GLU A 288 29.36 7.87 22.22
N GLU A 289 29.06 6.75 22.87
CA GLU A 289 29.62 6.42 24.19
C GLU A 289 31.04 5.85 24.10
N ALA A 290 31.38 5.15 23.01
CA ALA A 290 32.76 4.73 22.69
C ALA A 290 33.65 5.92 22.29
N VAL A 291 33.11 6.92 21.59
CA VAL A 291 33.83 8.16 21.25
C VAL A 291 33.95 9.10 22.46
N ARG A 292 33.01 9.07 23.42
CA ARG A 292 33.08 9.87 24.66
C ARG A 292 34.00 9.30 25.75
N ARG A 293 34.48 8.06 25.62
CA ARG A 293 35.46 7.48 26.57
C ARG A 293 36.73 6.99 25.87
N PRO A 294 37.58 7.89 25.35
CA PRO A 294 38.96 7.52 25.09
C PRO A 294 39.68 7.44 26.44
N GLY A 295 39.97 6.23 26.91
CA GLY A 295 40.90 6.02 28.02
C GLY A 295 40.26 5.61 29.34
N ARG A 296 40.01 4.31 29.48
CA ARG A 296 40.25 3.58 30.74
C ARG A 296 40.73 2.17 30.40
N ALA A 297 41.83 2.09 29.66
CA ALA A 297 42.75 0.96 29.82
C ALA A 297 43.59 1.29 31.07
N SER A 298 43.11 0.86 32.24
CA SER A 298 43.88 0.91 33.47
C SER A 298 44.98 -0.13 33.40
N GLY A 299 46.23 0.31 33.46
CA GLY A 299 47.32 -0.54 33.89
C GLY A 299 47.12 -0.93 35.36
N ARG A 300 47.17 -2.24 35.61
CA ARG A 300 47.94 -2.93 36.66
C ARG A 300 47.72 -4.42 36.50
#